data_AF-A0A0G4J4L9-F1
#
_entry.id   AF-A0A0G4J4L9-F1
#
_cell.length_a   1.000
_cell.length_b   1.000
_cell.length_c   1.000
_cell.angle_alpha   90.00
_cell.angle_beta   90.00
_cell.angle_gamma   90.00
#
_symmetry.space_group_name_H-M   'P 1'
#
loop_
_entity.id
_entity.type
_entity.pdbx_description
1 polymer ?
#
loop_
_entity_poly.entity_id
_entity_poly.type
_entity_poly.pdbx_seq_one_letter_code
_entity_poly.pdbx_strand_id
1 'polypeptide(L)'
;MSSVSKNQMGPVKDVDPKIAEIVSTREIKHAAIHALHEKHRENKMHKFVEDNFQEHVQAWKPLKYAEEVVAYGVNYFVKVQIAPTLCVHIRVHRQKHHDVWDFYSLHETIKHNQATCIWTIDEPLVYFNA
;
A
#
# COMPACT_ATOMS: atom_id res chain seq x y z
N MET A 1 -21.08 1.58 -2.21
CA MET A 1 -20.64 2.34 -1.02
C MET A 1 -20.56 1.38 0.16
N SER A 2 -19.53 0.54 0.20
CA SER A 2 -19.32 -0.39 1.32
C SER A 2 -18.86 0.43 2.52
N SER A 3 -19.72 0.51 3.54
CA SER A 3 -19.54 1.36 4.71
C SER A 3 -18.20 1.08 5.41
N VAL A 4 -17.29 2.06 5.36
CA VAL A 4 -16.10 2.20 6.22
C VAL A 4 -16.45 2.07 7.71
N SER A 5 -17.75 2.18 8.04
CA SER A 5 -18.39 2.05 9.35
C SER A 5 -18.32 0.64 9.98
N LYS A 6 -18.02 -0.42 9.23
CA LYS A 6 -17.83 -1.79 9.74
C LYS A 6 -16.52 -2.38 9.22
N ASN A 7 -15.40 -1.68 9.43
CA ASN A 7 -14.09 -2.27 9.14
C ASN A 7 -13.65 -3.17 10.31
N GLN A 8 -12.99 -4.29 10.00
CA GLN A 8 -12.33 -5.16 10.97
C GLN A 8 -10.83 -4.85 11.06
N MET A 9 -10.44 -3.65 10.62
CA MET A 9 -9.07 -3.18 10.73
C MET A 9 -8.77 -2.91 12.20
N GLY A 10 -7.76 -3.61 12.71
CA GLY A 10 -7.23 -3.38 14.04
C GLY A 10 -6.59 -2.00 14.19
N PRO A 11 -6.08 -1.68 15.39
CA PRO A 11 -5.43 -0.40 15.63
C PRO A 11 -4.17 -0.26 14.75
N VAL A 12 -3.93 0.96 14.26
CA VAL A 12 -2.71 1.31 13.53
C VAL A 12 -1.53 1.32 14.51
N LYS A 13 -0.48 0.57 14.18
CA LYS A 13 0.76 0.44 14.97
C LYS A 13 1.97 0.82 14.13
N ASP A 14 3.08 1.10 14.80
CA ASP A 14 4.38 1.23 14.15
C ASP A 14 4.79 -0.12 13.55
N VAL A 15 5.48 -0.11 12.41
CA VAL A 15 5.80 -1.35 11.70
C VAL A 15 6.72 -2.25 12.51
N ASP A 16 6.34 -3.52 12.65
CA ASP A 16 7.21 -4.53 13.24
C ASP A 16 8.36 -4.88 12.27
N PRO A 17 9.57 -5.18 12.77
CA PRO A 17 10.71 -5.54 11.92
C PRO A 17 10.41 -6.67 10.94
N LYS A 18 9.65 -7.67 11.38
CA LYS A 18 9.23 -8.80 10.53
C LYS A 18 8.33 -8.35 9.38
N ILE A 19 7.35 -7.49 9.64
CA ILE A 19 6.45 -6.96 8.61
C ILE A 19 7.22 -6.06 7.65
N ALA A 20 8.13 -5.25 8.18
CA ALA A 20 8.99 -4.39 7.37
C ALA A 20 9.86 -5.20 6.40
N GLU A 21 10.43 -6.31 6.86
CA GLU A 21 11.22 -7.24 6.04
C GLU A 21 10.36 -7.87 4.94
N ILE A 22 9.20 -8.43 5.30
CA ILE A 22 8.28 -9.07 4.37
C ILE A 22 7.83 -8.09 3.28
N VAL A 23 7.37 -6.90 3.66
CA VAL A 23 6.94 -5.86 2.73
C VAL A 23 8.08 -5.35 1.85
N SER A 24 9.32 -5.48 2.31
CA SER A 24 10.52 -5.12 1.55
C SER A 24 11.05 -6.25 0.68
N THR A 25 10.45 -7.45 0.71
CA THR A 25 10.80 -8.54 -0.20
C THR A 25 10.63 -8.11 -1.65
N ARG A 26 11.47 -8.68 -2.53
CA ARG A 26 11.46 -8.36 -3.96
C ARG A 26 10.08 -8.60 -4.58
N GLU A 27 9.39 -9.65 -4.17
CA GLU A 27 8.09 -10.04 -4.72
C GLU A 27 7.01 -9.00 -4.42
N ILE A 28 6.81 -8.65 -3.15
CA ILE A 28 5.80 -7.67 -2.73
C ILE A 28 6.15 -6.28 -3.25
N LYS A 29 7.41 -5.87 -3.13
CA LYS A 29 7.86 -4.57 -3.62
C LYS A 29 7.65 -4.44 -5.11
N HIS A 30 8.03 -5.46 -5.91
CA HIS A 30 7.86 -5.44 -7.35
C HIS A 30 6.37 -5.42 -7.74
N ALA A 31 5.53 -6.24 -7.11
CA ALA A 31 4.10 -6.27 -7.37
C ALA A 31 3.42 -4.93 -7.05
N ALA A 32 3.74 -4.31 -5.90
CA ALA A 32 3.20 -3.02 -5.51
C ALA A 32 3.66 -1.89 -6.46
N ILE A 33 4.93 -1.88 -6.86
CA ILE A 33 5.47 -0.95 -7.86
C ILE A 33 4.78 -1.14 -9.20
N HIS A 34 4.61 -2.38 -9.66
CA HIS A 34 3.94 -2.70 -10.91
C HIS A 34 2.49 -2.22 -10.92
N ALA A 35 1.72 -2.52 -9.87
CA ALA A 35 0.35 -2.05 -9.71
C ALA A 35 0.28 -0.51 -9.70
N LEU A 36 1.25 0.16 -9.05
CA LEU A 36 1.33 1.61 -9.04
C LEU A 36 1.59 2.17 -10.45
N HIS A 37 2.50 1.55 -11.21
CA HIS A 37 2.76 1.91 -12.61
C HIS A 37 1.53 1.73 -13.50
N GLU A 38 0.82 0.61 -13.39
CA GLU A 38 -0.39 0.35 -14.18
C GLU A 38 -1.46 1.42 -13.92
N LYS A 39 -1.71 1.74 -12.65
CA LYS A 39 -2.67 2.77 -12.26
C LYS A 39 -2.26 4.18 -12.70
N HIS A 40 -0.97 4.47 -12.73
CA HIS A 40 -0.47 5.73 -13.28
C HIS A 40 -0.56 5.79 -14.81
N ARG A 41 -0.29 4.69 -15.51
CA ARG A 41 -0.39 4.61 -16.97
C ARG A 41 -1.83 4.79 -17.46
N GLU A 42 -2.80 4.32 -16.70
CA GLU A 42 -4.23 4.57 -16.96
C GLU A 42 -4.58 6.06 -16.77
N ASN A 43 -3.92 6.75 -15.82
CA ASN A 43 -4.02 8.19 -15.60
C ASN A 43 -3.11 9.00 -16.56
N LYS A 44 -3.37 8.90 -17.87
CA LYS A 44 -2.62 9.58 -18.97
C LYS A 44 -2.55 11.13 -18.94
N MET A 45 -2.86 11.81 -17.84
CA MET A 45 -2.93 13.28 -17.77
C MET A 45 -1.94 13.93 -16.79
N HIS A 46 -1.18 13.16 -16.01
CA HIS A 46 -0.10 13.74 -15.20
C HIS A 46 1.25 13.53 -15.86
N LYS A 47 1.96 14.65 -16.08
CA LYS A 47 3.39 14.74 -16.43
C LYS A 47 4.26 14.18 -15.29
N PHE A 48 4.07 12.92 -14.94
CA PHE A 48 5.07 12.13 -14.20
C PHE A 48 5.80 11.33 -15.28
N VAL A 49 6.90 11.90 -15.76
CA VAL A 49 7.76 11.27 -16.76
C VAL A 49 8.22 9.91 -16.20
N GLU A 50 8.01 8.84 -16.96
CA GLU A 50 8.35 7.45 -16.61
C GLU A 50 9.83 7.32 -16.15
N ASP A 51 10.70 8.23 -16.58
CA ASP A 51 12.13 8.27 -16.21
C ASP A 51 12.40 8.53 -14.71
N ASN A 52 11.52 9.22 -13.99
CA ASN A 52 11.78 9.50 -12.58
C ASN A 52 11.13 8.50 -11.63
N PHE A 53 10.26 7.60 -12.07
CA PHE A 53 9.57 6.70 -11.13
C PHE A 53 10.54 5.72 -10.45
N GLN A 54 11.55 5.23 -11.18
CA GLN A 54 12.64 4.45 -10.58
C GLN A 54 13.42 5.25 -9.51
N GLU A 55 13.57 6.56 -9.70
CA GLU A 55 14.13 7.47 -8.68
C GLU A 55 13.14 7.78 -7.54
N HIS A 56 11.83 7.71 -7.76
CA HIS A 56 10.83 8.00 -6.71
C HIS A 56 10.59 6.83 -5.76
N VAL A 57 11.13 5.63 -6.04
CA VAL A 57 11.24 4.54 -5.06
C VAL A 57 12.65 4.50 -4.45
N GLN A 58 13.28 5.67 -4.28
CA GLN A 58 14.56 5.82 -3.60
C GLN A 58 14.50 5.36 -2.15
N ALA A 59 13.35 5.47 -1.48
CA ALA A 59 13.19 5.13 -0.07
C ALA A 59 11.97 4.22 0.11
N TRP A 60 12.12 2.90 -0.08
CA TRP A 60 11.06 1.93 0.29
C TRP A 60 11.13 1.66 1.79
N LYS A 61 10.35 2.41 2.57
CA LYS A 61 10.37 2.31 4.04
C LYS A 61 8.96 2.14 4.60
N PRO A 62 8.61 0.94 5.09
CA PRO A 62 7.40 0.74 5.86
C PRO A 62 7.43 1.58 7.14
N LEU A 63 6.35 2.31 7.42
CA LEU A 63 6.23 3.22 8.56
C LEU A 63 5.24 2.70 9.60
N LYS A 64 4.03 2.38 9.15
CA LYS A 64 2.91 1.95 10.00
C LYS A 64 2.19 0.78 9.36
N TYR A 65 1.54 -0.02 10.18
CA TYR A 65 0.69 -1.10 9.71
C TYR A 65 -0.56 -1.29 10.57
N ALA A 66 -1.53 -2.01 10.02
CA ALA A 66 -2.67 -2.53 10.76
C ALA A 66 -3.05 -3.90 10.22
N GLU A 67 -3.70 -4.70 11.06
CA GLU A 67 -4.08 -6.07 10.74
C GLU A 67 -5.60 -6.19 10.69
N GLU A 68 -6.11 -7.00 9.76
CA GLU A 68 -7.51 -7.42 9.70
C GLU A 68 -7.54 -8.95 9.61
N VAL A 69 -8.13 -9.59 10.61
CA VAL A 69 -8.29 -11.05 10.63
C VAL A 69 -9.45 -11.44 9.73
N VAL A 70 -9.20 -12.28 8.72
CA VAL A 70 -10.22 -12.78 7.80
C VAL A 70 -10.31 -14.31 7.83
N ALA A 71 -11.36 -14.88 7.25
CA ALA A 71 -11.63 -16.33 7.34
C ALA A 71 -10.44 -17.21 6.87
N TYR A 72 -9.73 -16.75 5.83
CA TYR A 72 -8.66 -17.50 5.17
C TYR A 72 -7.24 -16.97 5.46
N GLY A 73 -7.08 -16.02 6.38
CA GLY A 73 -5.79 -15.41 6.64
C GLY A 73 -5.84 -14.09 7.41
N VAL A 74 -4.83 -13.26 7.22
CA VAL A 74 -4.75 -11.92 7.81
C VAL A 74 -4.38 -10.93 6.71
N ASN A 75 -5.14 -9.83 6.60
CA ASN A 75 -4.77 -8.72 5.74
C ASN A 75 -3.95 -7.72 6.54
N TYR A 76 -2.82 -7.33 5.98
CA TYR A 76 -1.93 -6.32 6.50
C TYR A 76 -2.07 -5.08 5.64
N PHE A 77 -2.58 -4.02 6.24
CA PHE A 77 -2.57 -2.68 5.66
C PHE A 77 -1.25 -2.04 6.06
N VAL A 78 -0.44 -1.58 5.12
CA VAL A 78 0.89 -1.07 5.41
C VAL A 78 1.09 0.27 4.72
N LYS A 79 1.49 1.27 5.51
CA LYS A 79 1.94 2.56 5.01
C LYS A 79 3.43 2.49 4.69
N VAL A 80 3.77 2.66 3.42
CA VAL A 80 5.14 2.59 2.91
C VAL A 80 5.52 3.95 2.35
N GLN A 81 6.51 4.59 2.96
CA GLN A 81 7.17 5.74 2.36
C GLN A 81 7.86 5.29 1.09
N ILE A 82 7.78 6.11 0.04
CA ILE A 82 8.49 5.91 -1.24
C ILE A 82 9.43 7.09 -1.55
N ALA A 83 9.07 8.31 -1.10
CA ALA A 83 9.87 9.52 -1.19
C ALA A 83 9.77 10.34 0.11
N PRO A 84 10.57 11.41 0.33
CA PRO A 84 10.59 12.17 1.59
C PRO A 84 9.21 12.62 2.09
N THR A 85 8.32 13.02 1.19
CA THR A 85 6.97 13.50 1.51
C THR A 85 5.85 12.59 1.02
N LEU A 86 6.19 11.52 0.30
CA LEU A 86 5.23 10.65 -0.40
C LEU A 86 5.25 9.23 0.16
N CYS A 87 4.07 8.65 0.23
CA CYS A 87 3.86 7.28 0.65
C CYS A 87 2.77 6.62 -0.18
N VAL A 88 2.73 5.30 -0.09
CA VAL A 88 1.66 4.47 -0.59
C VAL A 88 1.11 3.64 0.54
N HIS A 89 -0.18 3.32 0.48
CA HIS A 89 -0.79 2.36 1.36
C HIS A 89 -1.01 1.08 0.57
N ILE A 90 -0.38 0.00 0.98
CA ILE A 90 -0.47 -1.32 0.34
C ILE A 90 -1.27 -2.26 1.24
N ARG A 91 -1.94 -3.23 0.63
CA ARG A 91 -2.56 -4.35 1.32
C ARG A 91 -1.81 -5.61 0.96
N VAL A 92 -1.37 -6.35 1.97
CA VAL A 92 -0.69 -7.64 1.83
C VAL A 92 -1.53 -8.70 2.53
N HIS A 93 -1.79 -9.81 1.86
CA HIS A 93 -2.52 -10.92 2.43
C HIS A 93 -1.56 -12.02 2.88
N ARG A 94 -1.70 -12.47 4.12
CA ARG A 94 -1.04 -13.66 4.64
C ARG A 94 -2.03 -14.81 4.71
N GLN A 95 -1.72 -15.92 4.06
CA GLN A 95 -2.58 -17.10 4.08
C GLN A 95 -2.57 -17.78 5.46
N LYS A 96 -3.69 -18.40 5.86
CA LYS A 96 -3.83 -19.04 7.18
C LYS A 96 -3.00 -20.32 7.34
N HIS A 97 -2.86 -21.10 6.26
CA HIS A 97 -2.28 -22.45 6.29
C HIS A 97 -0.85 -22.53 5.74
N HIS A 98 -0.38 -21.45 5.12
CA HIS A 98 0.96 -21.34 4.53
C HIS A 98 1.56 -19.99 4.90
N ASP A 99 2.86 -19.92 5.15
CA ASP A 99 3.55 -18.63 5.39
C ASP A 99 3.84 -17.91 4.06
N VAL A 100 2.81 -17.82 3.22
CA VAL A 100 2.83 -17.14 1.92
C VAL A 100 2.20 -15.76 2.11
N TRP A 101 2.90 -14.77 1.58
CA TRP A 101 2.56 -13.36 1.68
C TRP A 101 2.41 -12.79 0.29
N ASP A 102 1.20 -12.39 -0.05
CA ASP A 102 0.85 -11.93 -1.39
C ASP A 102 0.48 -10.46 -1.34
N PHE A 103 1.02 -9.67 -2.27
CA PHE A 103 0.49 -8.32 -2.51
C PHE A 103 -0.95 -8.43 -3.03
N TYR A 104 -1.87 -7.70 -2.39
CA TYR A 104 -3.29 -7.74 -2.73
C TYR A 104 -3.72 -6.51 -3.52
N SER A 105 -3.57 -5.30 -2.97
CA SER A 105 -4.00 -4.07 -3.64
C SER A 105 -3.34 -2.79 -3.09
N LEU A 106 -3.48 -1.70 -3.84
CA LEU A 106 -3.10 -0.34 -3.43
C LEU A 106 -4.33 0.44 -2.98
N HIS A 107 -4.14 1.33 -2.01
CA HIS A 107 -5.19 2.25 -1.61
C HIS A 107 -5.31 3.40 -2.60
N GLU A 108 -6.38 3.36 -3.38
CA GLU A 108 -6.77 4.45 -4.26
C GLU A 108 -7.53 5.55 -3.50
N THR A 109 -7.22 6.80 -3.83
CA THR A 109 -7.95 7.98 -3.37
C THR A 109 -8.16 8.93 -4.52
N ILE A 110 -9.11 9.86 -4.36
CA ILE A 110 -9.37 10.90 -5.35
C ILE A 110 -8.77 12.20 -4.82
N LYS A 111 -7.72 12.70 -5.49
CA LYS A 111 -7.13 14.02 -5.22
C LYS A 111 -7.30 14.88 -6.46
N HIS A 112 -7.75 16.12 -6.26
CA HIS A 112 -7.98 17.07 -7.37
C HIS A 112 -8.82 16.48 -8.53
N ASN A 113 -9.88 15.74 -8.21
CA ASN A 113 -10.74 15.02 -9.17
C ASN A 113 -10.06 13.93 -10.00
N GLN A 114 -8.96 13.36 -9.50
CA GLN A 114 -8.23 12.28 -10.16
C GLN A 114 -7.93 11.14 -9.20
N ALA A 115 -8.07 9.91 -9.68
CA ALA A 115 -7.71 8.71 -8.93
C ALA A 115 -6.18 8.60 -8.84
N THR A 116 -5.65 8.47 -7.62
CA THR A 116 -4.23 8.30 -7.34
C THR A 116 -4.03 7.32 -6.20
N CYS A 117 -2.90 6.60 -6.22
CA CYS A 117 -2.47 5.74 -5.12
C CYS A 117 -1.39 6.42 -4.25
N ILE A 118 -1.09 7.69 -4.50
CA ILE A 118 -0.04 8.44 -3.80
C ILE A 118 -0.65 9.26 -2.66
N TRP A 119 -0.13 9.01 -1.46
CA TRP A 119 -0.52 9.63 -0.21
C TRP A 119 0.62 10.51 0.32
N THR A 120 0.29 11.53 1.10
CA THR A 120 1.28 12.31 1.85
C THR A 120 1.61 11.59 3.15
N ILE A 121 2.81 11.86 3.68
CA ILE A 121 3.27 11.21 4.92
C ILE A 121 2.38 11.52 6.14
N ASP A 122 1.60 12.59 6.11
CA ASP A 122 0.70 13.00 7.19
C ASP A 122 -0.67 12.29 7.13
N GLU A 123 -1.07 11.78 5.96
CA GLU A 123 -2.38 11.12 5.80
C GLU A 123 -2.42 9.79 6.58
N PRO A 124 -3.46 9.54 7.40
CA PRO A 124 -3.52 8.33 8.22
C PRO A 124 -3.68 7.07 7.37
N LEU A 125 -3.12 5.96 7.85
CA LEU A 125 -3.45 4.65 7.33
C LEU A 125 -4.88 4.32 7.76
N VAL A 126 -5.76 4.10 6.79
CA VAL A 126 -7.16 3.76 7.01
C VAL A 126 -7.53 2.52 6.24
N TYR A 127 -8.67 1.93 6.60
CA TYR A 127 -9.19 0.76 5.92
C TYR A 127 -9.57 1.07 4.47
N PHE A 128 -9.26 0.16 3.56
CA PHE A 128 -9.70 0.22 2.17
C PHE A 128 -9.97 -1.18 1.64
N ASN A 129 -10.96 -1.28 0.75
CA ASN A 129 -11.40 -2.55 0.19
C ASN A 129 -10.72 -2.93 -1.13
N ALA A 130 -9.95 -2.00 -1.71
CA ALA A 130 -9.47 -1.95 -3.10
C ALA A 130 -9.45 -3.30 -3.81
#